data_AF-A0A7K0GAJ2-F1
#
_entry.id   AF-A0A7K0GAJ2-F1
#
_cell.length_a   1.000
_cell.length_b   1.000
_cell.length_c   1.000
_cell.angle_alpha   90.00
_cell.angle_beta   90.00
_cell.angle_gamma   90.00
#
_symmetry.space_group_name_H-M   'P 1'
#
loop_
_entity.id
_entity.type
_entity.pdbx_description
1 polymer ?
#
loop_
_entity_poly.entity_id
_entity_poly.type
_entity_poly.pdbx_seq_one_letter_code
_entity_poly.pdbx_strand_id
1 'polypeptide(L)'
;MDAIYSATALRDHPREVKRAAQERLVRITENGKGAYVFCSEEVFQQQIDDAVERALYVQRAEAAIDAGRRAFEAGDYIEGIDAARQAVAKRRVPRG
;
A
#
# COMPACT_ATOMS: atom_id res chain seq x y z
N MET A 1 -2.82 10.84 -13.14
CA MET A 1 -3.69 10.37 -14.23
C MET A 1 -2.97 9.22 -14.92
N ASP A 2 -3.57 8.03 -14.98
CA ASP A 2 -2.95 6.85 -15.60
C ASP A 2 -2.69 7.12 -17.08
N ALA A 3 -1.53 6.68 -17.58
CA ALA A 3 -1.20 6.89 -18.98
C ALA A 3 -2.15 6.05 -19.84
N ILE A 4 -2.59 6.61 -20.95
CA ILE A 4 -3.49 5.94 -21.88
C ILE A 4 -2.73 5.72 -23.18
N TYR A 5 -2.62 4.47 -23.59
CA TYR A 5 -2.04 4.08 -24.87
C TYR A 5 -3.07 3.29 -25.69
N SER A 6 -2.89 3.25 -27.00
CA SER A 6 -3.66 2.34 -27.85
C SER A 6 -2.98 0.96 -27.91
N ALA A 7 -3.73 -0.09 -28.23
CA ALA A 7 -3.16 -1.41 -28.53
C ALA A 7 -2.11 -1.34 -29.66
N THR A 8 -2.34 -0.45 -30.63
CA THR A 8 -1.36 -0.15 -31.70
C THR A 8 -0.06 0.43 -31.14
N ALA A 9 -0.13 1.37 -30.18
CA ALA A 9 1.06 1.92 -29.54
C ALA A 9 1.81 0.85 -28.71
N LEU A 10 1.09 -0.06 -28.04
CA LEU A 10 1.72 -1.19 -27.35
C LEU A 10 2.47 -2.12 -28.34
N ARG A 11 1.93 -2.33 -29.54
CA ARG A 11 2.57 -3.13 -30.60
C ARG A 11 3.76 -2.42 -31.23
N ASP A 12 3.60 -1.15 -31.60
CA ASP A 12 4.55 -0.40 -32.44
C ASP A 12 5.64 0.30 -31.60
N HIS A 13 5.32 0.68 -30.35
CA HIS A 13 6.23 1.34 -29.41
C HIS A 13 6.33 0.61 -28.04
N PRO A 14 6.62 -0.71 -28.03
CA PRO A 14 6.53 -1.53 -26.82
C PRO A 14 7.47 -1.08 -25.70
N ARG A 15 8.63 -0.49 -26.02
CA ARG A 15 9.59 -0.02 -25.02
C ARG A 15 9.04 1.15 -24.20
N GLU A 16 8.37 2.09 -24.86
CA GLU A 16 7.77 3.26 -24.21
C GLU A 16 6.64 2.82 -23.27
N VAL A 17 5.73 2.00 -23.78
CA VAL A 17 4.57 1.52 -23.00
C VAL A 17 5.01 0.67 -21.82
N LYS A 18 6.01 -0.22 -22.00
CA LYS A 18 6.56 -1.03 -20.90
C LYS A 18 7.28 -0.19 -19.85
N ARG A 19 8.00 0.86 -20.25
CA ARG A 19 8.62 1.79 -19.29
C ARG A 19 7.58 2.49 -18.44
N ALA A 20 6.50 2.99 -19.06
CA ALA A 20 5.38 3.58 -18.30
C ALA A 20 4.73 2.55 -17.35
N ALA A 21 4.58 1.30 -17.80
CA ALA A 21 4.01 0.19 -17.05
C ALA A 21 4.88 -0.29 -15.88
N GLN A 22 6.18 -0.02 -15.89
CA GLN A 22 7.08 -0.29 -14.76
C GLN A 22 6.89 0.68 -13.60
N GLU A 23 6.38 1.88 -13.88
CA GLU A 23 6.20 2.93 -12.87
C GLU A 23 4.78 2.95 -12.29
N ARG A 24 3.77 2.51 -13.06
CA ARG A 24 2.35 2.62 -12.70
C ARG A 24 1.43 1.81 -13.62
N LEU A 25 0.16 1.73 -13.26
CA LEU A 25 -0.88 1.21 -14.14
C LEU A 25 -1.02 2.05 -15.42
N VAL A 26 -1.16 1.37 -16.54
CA VAL A 26 -1.38 1.96 -17.86
C VAL A 26 -2.68 1.42 -18.42
N ARG A 27 -3.51 2.29 -19.01
CA ARG A 27 -4.75 1.89 -19.68
C ARG A 27 -4.48 1.68 -21.16
N ILE A 28 -4.88 0.53 -21.68
CA ILE A 28 -4.81 0.20 -23.09
C ILE A 28 -6.22 0.30 -23.70
N THR A 29 -6.30 1.01 -24.82
CA THR A 29 -7.53 1.24 -25.58
C THR A 29 -7.50 0.53 -26.92
N GLU A 30 -8.64 0.00 -27.34
CA GLU A 30 -8.86 -0.55 -28.67
C GLU A 30 -10.02 0.22 -29.32
N ASN A 31 -9.79 0.77 -30.51
CA ASN A 31 -10.79 1.56 -31.24
C ASN A 31 -11.41 2.72 -30.44
N GLY A 32 -10.62 3.37 -29.57
CA GLY A 32 -11.07 4.49 -28.74
C GLY A 32 -11.98 4.10 -27.57
N LYS A 33 -12.24 2.80 -27.36
CA LYS A 33 -12.91 2.26 -26.18
C LYS A 33 -11.87 1.52 -25.33
N GLY A 34 -11.75 1.91 -24.07
CA GLY A 34 -10.79 1.26 -23.16
C GLY A 34 -11.41 0.06 -22.47
N ALA A 35 -10.65 -1.02 -22.29
CA ALA A 35 -10.97 -1.98 -21.21
C ALA A 35 -9.80 -2.85 -20.71
N TYR A 36 -8.53 -2.56 -21.01
CA TYR A 36 -7.41 -3.33 -20.44
C TYR A 36 -6.46 -2.47 -19.64
N VAL A 37 -5.93 -3.05 -18.56
CA VAL A 37 -4.86 -2.46 -17.75
C VAL A 37 -3.59 -3.25 -18.00
N PHE A 38 -2.47 -2.56 -18.18
CA PHE A 38 -1.14 -3.12 -18.36
C PHE A 38 -0.19 -2.52 -17.32
N CYS A 39 0.62 -3.35 -16.69
CA CYS A 39 1.62 -2.96 -15.69
C CYS A 39 2.72 -4.03 -15.59
N SER A 40 3.82 -3.72 -14.93
CA SER A 40 4.77 -4.74 -14.47
C SER A 40 4.13 -5.60 -13.37
N GLU A 41 4.69 -6.78 -13.15
CA GLU A 41 4.27 -7.67 -12.06
C GLU A 41 4.46 -7.02 -10.69
N GLU A 42 5.55 -6.29 -10.50
CA GLU A 42 5.84 -5.54 -9.27
C GLU A 42 4.75 -4.48 -8.99
N VAL A 43 4.39 -3.69 -9.99
CA VAL A 43 3.30 -2.71 -9.86
C VAL A 43 1.98 -3.40 -9.58
N PHE A 44 1.69 -4.53 -10.23
CA PHE A 44 0.47 -5.30 -9.97
C PHE A 44 0.39 -5.77 -8.51
N GLN A 45 1.46 -6.37 -8.00
CA GLN A 45 1.53 -6.84 -6.62
C GLN A 45 1.38 -5.67 -5.63
N GLN A 46 2.05 -4.54 -5.89
CA GLN A 46 1.92 -3.35 -5.06
C GLN A 46 0.46 -2.85 -5.00
N GLN A 47 -0.27 -2.86 -6.12
CA GLN A 47 -1.68 -2.46 -6.13
C GLN A 47 -2.57 -3.38 -5.30
N ILE A 48 -2.28 -4.68 -5.29
CA ILE A 48 -2.96 -5.66 -4.43
C ILE A 48 -2.65 -5.37 -2.98
N ASP A 49 -1.37 -5.23 -2.63
CA ASP A 49 -0.93 -5.01 -1.25
C ASP A 49 -1.51 -3.71 -0.70
N ASP A 50 -1.49 -2.64 -1.49
CA ASP A 50 -2.11 -1.36 -1.14
C ASP A 50 -3.62 -1.48 -0.95
N ALA A 51 -4.31 -2.27 -1.78
CA ALA A 51 -5.74 -2.49 -1.65
C ALA A 51 -6.09 -3.28 -0.39
N VAL A 52 -5.31 -4.31 -0.07
CA VAL A 52 -5.42 -5.08 1.17
C VAL A 52 -5.16 -4.17 2.36
N GLU A 53 -4.10 -3.37 2.33
CA GLU A 53 -3.78 -2.46 3.43
C GLU A 53 -4.91 -1.45 3.66
N ARG A 54 -5.43 -0.83 2.59
CA ARG A 54 -6.58 0.09 2.70
C ARG A 54 -7.83 -0.59 3.26
N ALA A 55 -8.11 -1.83 2.84
CA ALA A 55 -9.26 -2.58 3.31
C ALA A 55 -9.13 -2.92 4.81
N LEU A 56 -7.92 -3.24 5.27
CA LEU A 56 -7.65 -3.60 6.66
C LEU A 56 -7.38 -2.40 7.57
N TYR A 57 -7.03 -1.24 7.01
CA TYR A 57 -6.59 -0.07 7.75
C TYR A 57 -7.61 0.36 8.81
N VAL A 58 -8.89 0.50 8.42
CA VAL A 58 -9.96 0.91 9.33
C VAL A 58 -10.11 -0.08 10.48
N GLN A 59 -10.19 -1.38 10.16
CA GLN A 59 -10.32 -2.43 11.16
C GLN A 59 -9.12 -2.46 12.13
N ARG A 60 -7.90 -2.28 11.62
CA ARG A 60 -6.69 -2.23 12.46
C ARG A 60 -6.66 -0.99 13.36
N ALA A 61 -7.07 0.16 12.84
CA ALA A 61 -7.14 1.40 13.60
C ALA A 61 -8.18 1.28 14.74
N GLU A 62 -9.37 0.77 14.45
CA GLU A 62 -10.42 0.52 15.44
C GLU A 62 -9.93 -0.45 16.52
N ALA A 63 -9.36 -1.59 16.11
CA ALA A 63 -8.84 -2.58 17.05
C ALA A 63 -7.72 -2.01 17.94
N ALA A 64 -6.84 -1.18 17.39
CA ALA A 64 -5.77 -0.53 18.16
C ALA A 64 -6.32 0.48 19.18
N ILE A 65 -7.34 1.26 18.80
CA ILE A 65 -8.01 2.20 19.71
C ILE A 65 -8.69 1.44 20.85
N ASP A 66 -9.44 0.39 20.55
CA ASP A 66 -10.15 -0.40 21.56
C ASP A 66 -9.20 -1.14 22.49
N ALA A 67 -8.08 -1.63 21.96
CA ALA A 67 -7.02 -2.20 22.78
C ALA A 67 -6.40 -1.14 23.71
N GLY A 68 -6.16 0.07 23.21
CA GLY A 68 -5.66 1.20 23.99
C GLY A 68 -6.60 1.62 25.13
N ARG A 69 -7.92 1.68 24.86
CA ARG A 69 -8.92 1.97 25.90
C ARG A 69 -8.90 0.93 27.01
N ARG A 70 -8.92 -0.35 26.63
CA ARG A 70 -8.87 -1.46 27.60
C ARG A 70 -7.58 -1.45 28.42
N ALA A 71 -6.44 -1.16 27.80
CA ALA A 71 -5.17 -1.03 28.51
C ALA A 71 -5.18 0.14 29.50
N PHE A 72 -5.74 1.29 29.10
CA PHE A 72 -5.89 2.44 29.97
C PHE A 72 -6.79 2.13 31.18
N GLU A 73 -7.95 1.52 30.97
CA GLU A 73 -8.86 1.10 32.03
C GLU A 73 -8.23 0.08 32.99
N ALA A 74 -7.39 -0.81 32.47
CA ALA A 74 -6.65 -1.78 33.26
C ALA A 74 -5.41 -1.20 33.97
N GLY A 75 -5.08 0.07 33.76
CA GLY A 75 -3.85 0.68 34.28
C GLY A 75 -2.57 0.22 33.57
N ASP A 76 -2.68 -0.48 32.44
CA ASP A 76 -1.54 -0.94 31.62
C ASP A 76 -1.08 0.16 30.67
N TYR A 77 -0.55 1.24 31.25
CA TYR A 77 0.00 2.36 30.52
C TYR A 77 1.27 2.88 31.18
N ILE A 78 2.02 3.71 30.44
CA ILE A 78 3.29 4.26 30.90
C ILE A 78 3.14 5.77 31.00
N GLU A 79 3.45 6.33 32.16
CA GLU A 79 3.45 7.77 32.40
C GLU A 79 4.84 8.37 32.14
N GLY A 80 4.86 9.51 31.43
CA GLY A 80 6.08 10.27 31.17
C GLY A 80 6.85 9.86 29.92
N ILE A 81 7.43 10.86 29.25
CA ILE A 81 8.09 10.68 27.95
C ILE A 81 9.36 9.81 28.02
N ASP A 82 10.10 9.88 29.12
CA ASP A 82 11.35 9.11 29.28
C ASP A 82 11.06 7.63 29.49
N ALA A 83 10.07 7.29 30.32
CA ALA A 83 9.63 5.92 30.53
C ALA A 83 9.06 5.32 29.23
N ALA A 84 8.29 6.10 28.46
CA ALA A 84 7.79 5.68 27.15
C ALA A 84 8.94 5.37 26.17
N ARG A 85 9.95 6.25 26.06
CA ARG A 85 11.12 6.03 25.21
C ARG A 85 11.89 4.76 25.59
N GLN A 86 12.10 4.52 26.89
CA GLN A 86 12.76 3.29 27.37
C GLN A 86 11.96 2.04 27.02
N ALA A 87 10.64 2.07 27.17
CA ALA A 87 9.78 0.94 26.82
C ALA A 87 9.79 0.64 25.32
N VAL A 88 9.79 1.67 24.47
CA VAL A 88 9.93 1.52 23.02
C VAL A 88 11.30 0.92 22.67
N ALA A 89 12.38 1.39 23.29
CA ALA A 89 13.72 0.87 23.06
C ALA A 89 13.81 -0.63 23.43
N LYS A 90 13.23 -1.05 24.56
CA LYS A 90 13.16 -2.46 24.97
C LYS A 90 12.38 -3.33 23.98
N ARG A 91 11.31 -2.81 23.37
CA ARG A 91 10.48 -3.52 22.38
C ARG A 91 11.13 -3.61 21.00
N ARG A 92 12.06 -2.70 20.67
CA ARG A 92 12.80 -2.67 19.39
C ARG A 92 13.98 -3.65 19.33
N VAL A 93 14.38 -4.24 20.46
CA VAL A 93 15.41 -5.29 20.44
C VAL A 93 14.82 -6.50 19.72
N PRO A 94 15.46 -7.02 18.66
CA PRO A 94 14.94 -8.19 17.95
C PRO A 94 14.81 -9.33 18.95
N ARG A 95 13.62 -9.92 19.03
CA ARG A 95 13.52 -11.27 19.57
C ARG A 95 14.23 -12.15 18.54
N GLY A 96 15.44 -12.58 18.89
CA GLY A 96 16.29 -13.44 18.04
C GLY A 96 15.61 -14.73 17.66
#